data_AF-G3MSF2-F1
#
_entry.id   AF-G3MSF2-F1
#
_cell.length_a   1.000
_cell.length_b   1.000
_cell.length_c   1.000
_cell.angle_alpha   90.00
_cell.angle_beta   90.00
_cell.angle_gamma   90.00
#
_symmetry.space_group_name_H-M   'P 1'
#
loop_
_entity.id
_entity.type
_entity.pdbx_description
1 polymer ?
#
loop_
_entity_poly.entity_id
_entity_poly.type
_entity_poly.pdbx_seq_one_letter_code
_entity_poly.pdbx_strand_id
1 'polypeptide(L)'
;MERTHSIGTTFRCHSAKRVQNVGHNKYIYNLVARNGREEYSPYYFQNVTVTLEKIPGYLNHYRSTYTSEGTQVTHTLLKMHPNGHCSVLYVEKSDGQTGCELIETVSALTPKLQNACRGYFYQHCRGKKLNVFMPGCVYPN
;
A
#
# COMPACT_ATOMS: atom_id res chain seq x y z
N MET A 1 2.12 4.46 -7.66
CA MET A 1 1.38 4.26 -6.40
C MET A 1 0.51 5.45 -6.05
N GLU A 2 -0.77 5.20 -5.80
CA GLU A 2 -1.78 6.23 -5.50
C GLU A 2 -2.79 5.72 -4.48
N ARG A 3 -3.50 6.62 -3.79
CA ARG A 3 -4.58 6.26 -2.87
C ARG A 3 -5.73 7.26 -2.85
N THR A 4 -6.89 6.83 -2.35
CA THR A 4 -8.09 7.68 -2.21
C THR A 4 -8.48 8.01 -0.76
N HIS A 5 -7.72 7.54 0.22
CA HIS A 5 -7.90 7.87 1.64
C HIS A 5 -6.70 8.68 2.17
N SER A 6 -6.85 9.28 3.35
CA SER A 6 -5.78 10.03 4.02
C SER A 6 -5.07 11.03 3.09
N ILE A 7 -5.85 11.68 2.22
CA ILE A 7 -5.36 12.53 1.12
C ILE A 7 -4.85 13.89 1.60
N GLY A 8 -5.18 14.29 2.83
CA GLY A 8 -4.68 15.51 3.47
C GLY A 8 -3.21 15.41 3.91
N THR A 9 -2.60 14.22 3.83
CA THR A 9 -1.22 14.03 4.28
C THR A 9 -0.19 14.79 3.43
N THR A 10 0.86 15.25 4.08
CA THR A 10 2.07 15.78 3.43
C THR A 10 3.09 14.69 3.09
N PHE A 11 2.94 13.48 3.64
CA PHE A 11 3.90 12.40 3.43
C PHE A 11 3.97 11.93 1.97
N ARG A 12 5.17 11.64 1.49
CA ARG A 12 5.50 11.15 0.15
C ARG A 12 6.47 9.98 0.22
N CYS A 13 6.92 9.46 -0.92
CA CYS A 13 7.85 8.33 -0.96
C CYS A 13 7.38 7.10 -0.20
N HIS A 14 6.06 6.86 -0.14
CA HIS A 14 5.52 5.72 0.59
C HIS A 14 6.05 4.42 -0.01
N SER A 15 6.56 3.52 0.82
CA SER A 15 6.93 2.16 0.43
C SER A 15 6.84 1.21 1.61
N ALA A 16 6.80 -0.09 1.30
CA ALA A 16 6.78 -1.15 2.27
C ALA A 16 7.72 -2.25 1.80
N LYS A 17 8.65 -2.65 2.66
CA LYS A 17 9.55 -3.79 2.42
C LYS A 17 9.30 -4.87 3.46
N ARG A 18 9.05 -6.09 3.00
CA ARG A 18 9.00 -7.25 3.90
C ARG A 18 10.41 -7.51 4.42
N VAL A 19 10.58 -7.47 5.75
CA VAL A 19 11.88 -7.71 6.39
C VAL A 19 11.98 -9.10 7.00
N GLN A 20 10.86 -9.68 7.45
CA GLN A 20 10.86 -10.98 8.09
C GLN A 20 9.53 -11.73 7.90
N ASN A 21 9.61 -13.05 7.79
CA ASN A 21 8.46 -13.95 7.97
C ASN A 21 8.54 -14.51 9.40
N VAL A 22 7.52 -14.25 10.21
CA VAL A 22 7.49 -14.69 11.62
C VAL A 22 6.62 -15.94 11.82
N GLY A 23 6.17 -16.57 10.73
CA GLY A 23 5.32 -17.76 10.76
C GLY A 23 3.84 -17.44 10.98
N HIS A 24 2.98 -18.45 10.87
CA HIS A 24 1.53 -18.33 11.11
C HIS A 24 0.87 -17.18 10.33
N ASN A 25 1.24 -17.02 9.05
CA ASN A 25 0.79 -15.95 8.15
C ASN A 25 1.08 -14.52 8.64
N LYS A 26 2.07 -14.34 9.51
CA LYS A 26 2.52 -13.04 9.99
C LYS A 26 3.86 -12.66 9.37
N TYR A 27 3.99 -11.40 8.99
CA TYR A 27 5.16 -10.85 8.33
C TYR A 27 5.49 -9.49 8.92
N ILE A 28 6.76 -9.21 9.15
CA ILE A 28 7.21 -7.87 9.51
C ILE A 28 7.49 -7.11 8.22
N TYR A 29 6.88 -5.94 8.09
CA TYR A 29 7.14 -4.97 7.04
C TYR A 29 7.75 -3.72 7.64
N ASN A 30 8.80 -3.21 6.99
CA ASN A 30 9.29 -1.86 7.23
C ASN A 30 8.52 -0.91 6.29
N LEU A 31 7.68 -0.06 6.87
CA LEU A 31 7.00 1.03 6.20
C LEU A 31 7.91 2.25 6.21
N VAL A 32 8.02 2.89 5.05
CA VAL A 32 8.86 4.07 4.84
C VAL A 32 8.04 5.16 4.18
N ALA A 33 8.16 6.38 4.68
CA ALA A 33 7.60 7.56 4.02
C ALA A 33 8.45 8.79 4.33
N ARG A 34 8.60 9.69 3.36
CA ARG A 34 9.20 11.00 3.55
C ARG A 34 8.19 11.94 4.19
N ASN A 35 8.55 12.56 5.32
CA ASN A 35 7.70 13.49 6.08
C ASN A 35 7.72 14.90 5.48
N GLY A 36 7.19 15.01 4.26
CA GLY A 36 7.12 16.27 3.55
C GLY A 36 7.16 16.10 2.04
N ARG A 37 6.90 17.19 1.33
CA ARG A 37 6.90 17.23 -0.14
C ARG A 37 8.30 17.47 -0.70
N GLU A 38 9.11 18.22 0.04
CA GLU A 38 10.45 18.63 -0.36
C GLU A 38 11.45 17.47 -0.31
N GLU A 39 12.46 17.50 -1.18
CA GLU A 39 13.47 16.45 -1.30
C GLU A 39 14.30 16.27 -0.02
N TYR A 40 14.57 17.37 0.69
CA TYR A 40 15.32 17.39 1.96
C TYR A 40 14.47 17.01 3.18
N SER A 41 13.17 16.73 3.01
CA SER A 41 12.32 16.32 4.13
C SER A 41 12.80 14.99 4.72
N PRO A 42 12.79 14.83 6.06
CA PRO A 42 13.30 13.61 6.68
C PRO A 42 12.43 12.40 6.35
N TYR A 43 13.04 11.21 6.34
CA TYR A 43 12.31 9.95 6.22
C TYR A 43 11.88 9.43 7.58
N TYR A 44 10.66 8.89 7.62
CA TYR A 44 10.09 8.17 8.74
C TYR A 44 10.04 6.68 8.41
N PHE A 45 10.39 5.85 9.39
CA PHE A 45 10.50 4.41 9.26
C PHE A 45 9.74 3.75 10.40
N GLN A 46 8.96 2.71 10.09
CA GLN A 46 8.22 1.97 11.10
C GLN A 46 8.15 0.50 10.73
N ASN A 47 8.50 -0.38 11.68
CA ASN A 47 8.23 -1.80 11.52
C ASN A 47 6.81 -2.10 12.01
N VAL A 48 6.03 -2.77 11.17
CA VAL A 48 4.69 -3.25 11.51
C VAL A 48 4.61 -4.75 11.29
N THR A 49 3.87 -5.43 12.17
CA THR A 49 3.53 -6.83 11.99
C THR A 49 2.22 -6.92 11.24
N VAL A 50 2.28 -7.39 10.00
CA VAL A 50 1.14 -7.65 9.13
C VAL A 50 0.68 -9.09 9.31
N THR A 51 -0.58 -9.29 9.66
CA THR A 51 -1.23 -10.61 9.65
C THR A 51 -1.98 -10.78 8.34
N LEU A 52 -1.79 -11.90 7.65
CA LEU A 52 -2.48 -12.23 6.40
C LEU A 52 -3.48 -13.35 6.63
N GLU A 53 -4.71 -13.16 6.15
CA GLU A 53 -5.81 -14.09 6.34
C GLU A 53 -6.49 -14.34 4.99
N LYS A 54 -6.84 -15.60 4.73
CA LYS A 54 -7.72 -15.95 3.61
C LYS A 54 -9.16 -15.75 4.08
N ILE A 55 -9.99 -15.10 3.25
CA ILE A 55 -11.40 -14.90 3.58
C ILE A 55 -12.14 -16.22 3.33
N PRO A 56 -12.76 -16.84 4.36
CA PRO A 56 -13.48 -18.11 4.19
C PRO A 56 -14.63 -17.97 3.17
N GLY A 57 -14.84 -19.00 2.35
CA GLY A 57 -15.90 -19.01 1.34
C GLY A 57 -15.59 -18.29 0.02
N TYR A 58 -14.46 -17.57 -0.07
CA TYR A 58 -14.06 -16.86 -1.28
C TYR A 58 -12.73 -17.38 -1.82
N LEU A 59 -12.72 -17.83 -3.08
CA LEU A 59 -11.50 -18.23 -3.77
C LEU A 59 -10.62 -16.99 -4.00
N ASN A 60 -9.33 -17.07 -3.63
CA ASN A 60 -8.33 -16.02 -3.87
C ASN A 60 -8.63 -14.64 -3.27
N HIS A 61 -9.47 -14.57 -2.22
CA HIS A 61 -9.69 -13.34 -1.47
C HIS A 61 -8.86 -13.35 -0.19
N TYR A 62 -8.08 -12.30 -0.02
CA TYR A 62 -7.15 -12.16 1.09
C TYR A 62 -7.39 -10.83 1.79
N ARG A 63 -7.23 -10.86 3.10
CA ARG A 63 -7.25 -9.69 3.97
C ARG A 63 -5.94 -9.61 4.73
N SER A 64 -5.39 -8.42 4.90
CA SER A 64 -4.27 -8.20 5.79
C SER A 64 -4.58 -7.14 6.84
N THR A 65 -4.06 -7.31 8.05
CA THR A 65 -4.24 -6.34 9.13
C THR A 65 -2.92 -5.99 9.79
N TYR A 66 -2.75 -4.72 10.17
CA TYR A 66 -1.66 -4.25 11.02
C TYR A 66 -2.11 -3.05 11.85
N THR A 67 -1.31 -2.67 12.86
CA THR A 67 -1.53 -1.46 13.64
C THR A 67 -0.34 -0.53 13.46
N SER A 68 -0.60 0.75 13.23
CA SER A 68 0.40 1.81 13.11
C SER A 68 -0.08 3.00 13.92
N GLU A 69 0.73 3.48 14.86
CA GLU A 69 0.41 4.64 15.73
C GLU A 69 -0.98 4.56 16.38
N GLY A 70 -1.36 3.38 16.89
CA GLY A 70 -2.66 3.14 17.52
C GLY A 70 -3.84 3.01 16.55
N THR A 71 -3.63 3.20 15.24
CA THR A 71 -4.65 3.00 14.20
C THR A 71 -4.52 1.60 13.62
N GLN A 72 -5.58 0.80 13.73
CA GLN A 72 -5.66 -0.47 13.04
C GLN A 72 -6.00 -0.22 11.57
N VAL A 73 -5.25 -0.86 10.67
CA VAL A 73 -5.45 -0.78 9.22
C VAL A 73 -5.74 -2.18 8.71
N THR A 74 -6.85 -2.29 8.00
CA THR A 74 -7.30 -3.51 7.32
C THR A 74 -7.23 -3.26 5.82
N HIS A 75 -6.59 -4.19 5.10
CA HIS A 75 -6.58 -4.21 3.65
C HIS A 75 -7.33 -5.42 3.13
N THR A 76 -8.19 -5.23 2.14
CA THR A 76 -8.84 -6.30 1.38
C THR A 76 -8.34 -6.27 -0.06
N LEU A 77 -7.84 -7.39 -0.56
CA LEU A 77 -7.32 -7.48 -1.92
C LEU A 77 -8.46 -7.43 -2.95
N LEU A 78 -8.48 -6.40 -3.79
CA LEU A 78 -9.49 -6.22 -4.85
C LEU A 78 -9.00 -6.74 -6.21
N LYS A 79 -7.73 -6.48 -6.53
CA LYS A 79 -7.11 -6.91 -7.78
C LYS A 79 -5.62 -7.13 -7.57
N MET A 80 -5.06 -8.15 -8.21
CA MET A 80 -3.62 -8.39 -8.24
C MET A 80 -3.21 -8.75 -9.67
N HIS A 81 -2.04 -8.28 -10.10
CA HIS A 81 -1.43 -8.78 -11.33
C HIS A 81 -0.98 -10.24 -11.13
N PRO A 82 -1.13 -11.15 -12.11
CA PRO A 82 -0.75 -12.56 -11.95
C PRO A 82 0.69 -12.77 -11.45
N ASN A 83 1.63 -11.92 -11.91
CA ASN A 83 3.03 -11.96 -11.51
C ASN A 83 3.35 -11.15 -10.23
N GLY A 84 2.34 -10.64 -9.51
CA GLY A 84 2.53 -9.88 -8.26
C GLY A 84 3.12 -8.47 -8.41
N HIS A 85 3.24 -7.94 -9.63
CA HIS A 85 3.83 -6.62 -9.91
C HIS A 85 3.02 -5.43 -9.39
N CYS A 86 1.72 -5.61 -9.21
CA CYS A 86 0.85 -4.60 -8.62
C CYS A 86 -0.33 -5.25 -7.92
N SER A 87 -0.95 -4.49 -7.03
CA SER A 87 -2.23 -4.81 -6.44
C SER A 87 -3.07 -3.55 -6.23
N VAL A 88 -4.38 -3.74 -6.18
CA VAL A 88 -5.35 -2.76 -5.69
C VAL A 88 -5.95 -3.31 -4.42
N LEU A 89 -5.84 -2.53 -3.35
CA LEU A 89 -6.34 -2.86 -2.03
C LEU A 89 -7.48 -1.90 -1.67
N TYR A 90 -8.53 -2.41 -1.05
CA TYR A 90 -9.46 -1.59 -0.27
C TYR A 90 -8.92 -1.45 1.14
N VAL A 91 -8.94 -0.24 1.70
CA VAL A 91 -8.36 0.10 2.99
C VAL A 91 -9.47 0.57 3.92
N GLU A 92 -9.48 0.01 5.12
CA GLU A 92 -10.34 0.41 6.23
C GLU A 92 -9.47 0.68 7.45
N LYS A 93 -9.62 1.87 8.03
CA LYS A 93 -8.90 2.27 9.24
C LYS A 93 -9.85 2.40 10.41
N SER A 94 -9.38 2.07 11.61
CA SER A 94 -10.17 2.21 12.85
C SER A 94 -10.53 3.65 13.18
N ASP A 95 -9.88 4.65 12.57
CA ASP A 95 -10.21 6.07 12.68
C ASP A 95 -11.36 6.52 11.74
N GLY A 96 -11.97 5.57 11.02
CA GLY A 96 -13.08 5.80 10.10
C GLY A 96 -12.66 6.15 8.67
N GLN A 97 -11.37 6.33 8.38
CA GLN A 97 -10.92 6.59 7.02
C GLN A 97 -10.94 5.32 6.16
N THR A 98 -11.52 5.42 4.98
CA THR A 98 -11.62 4.32 4.01
C THR A 98 -11.25 4.77 2.60
N GLY A 99 -10.85 3.83 1.76
CA GLY A 99 -10.56 4.11 0.34
C GLY A 99 -9.80 2.98 -0.33
N CYS A 100 -9.11 3.28 -1.42
CA CYS A 100 -8.27 2.33 -2.12
C CYS A 100 -6.81 2.73 -2.09
N GLU A 101 -5.92 1.75 -2.23
CA GLU A 101 -4.50 1.90 -2.53
C GLU A 101 -4.15 1.12 -3.79
N LEU A 102 -3.47 1.79 -4.73
CA LEU A 102 -2.75 1.17 -5.84
C LEU A 102 -1.28 1.04 -5.42
N ILE A 103 -0.83 -0.19 -5.24
CA ILE A 103 0.55 -0.54 -4.91
C ILE A 103 1.22 -1.24 -6.09
N GLU A 104 2.49 -0.93 -6.31
CA GLU A 104 3.29 -1.41 -7.44
C GLU A 104 4.69 -1.73 -6.92
N THR A 105 5.30 -2.81 -7.41
CA THR A 105 6.71 -3.10 -7.13
C THR A 105 7.60 -2.08 -7.82
N VAL A 106 8.81 -1.85 -7.30
CA VAL A 106 9.76 -0.90 -7.91
C VAL A 106 10.02 -1.22 -9.38
N SER A 107 10.15 -2.50 -9.73
CA SER A 107 10.31 -2.99 -11.10
C SER A 107 9.11 -2.72 -12.02
N ALA A 108 7.92 -2.50 -11.46
CA ALA A 108 6.68 -2.28 -12.20
C ALA A 108 6.37 -0.80 -12.45
N LEU A 109 7.10 0.11 -11.80
CA LEU A 109 6.93 1.56 -11.94
C LEU A 109 7.45 2.11 -13.28
N THR A 110 8.01 1.26 -14.15
CA THR A 110 8.45 1.64 -15.48
C THR A 110 7.26 2.07 -16.35
N PRO A 111 7.34 3.20 -17.09
CA PRO A 111 6.21 3.75 -17.87
C PRO A 111 5.57 2.81 -18.90
N LYS A 112 6.26 1.72 -19.26
CA LYS A 112 5.84 0.75 -20.26
C LYS A 112 4.80 -0.24 -19.75
N LEU A 113 4.57 -0.34 -18.44
CA LEU A 113 3.61 -1.28 -17.89
C LEU A 113 2.23 -0.63 -17.76
N GLN A 114 1.45 -0.62 -18.84
CA GLN A 114 0.00 -0.48 -18.73
C GLN A 114 -0.56 -1.68 -17.97
N ASN A 115 -0.59 -1.56 -16.65
CA ASN A 115 -0.95 -2.67 -15.80
C ASN A 115 -2.45 -2.65 -15.50
N ALA A 116 -3.10 -3.82 -15.59
CA ALA A 116 -4.50 -4.04 -15.27
C ALA A 116 -4.91 -3.47 -13.89
N CYS A 117 -4.00 -3.38 -12.91
CA CYS A 117 -4.30 -2.72 -11.63
C CYS A 117 -4.60 -1.23 -11.77
N ARG A 118 -3.88 -0.50 -12.63
CA ARG A 118 -4.13 0.94 -12.85
C ARG A 118 -5.52 1.14 -13.44
N GLY A 119 -5.85 0.38 -14.48
CA GLY A 119 -7.18 0.41 -15.09
C GLY A 119 -8.28 0.12 -14.07
N TYR A 120 -8.13 -0.96 -13.30
CA TYR A 120 -9.06 -1.30 -12.22
C TYR A 120 -9.18 -0.17 -11.18
N PHE A 121 -8.06 0.39 -10.72
CA PHE A 121 -8.05 1.46 -9.72
C PHE A 121 -8.78 2.71 -10.20
N TYR A 122 -8.49 3.22 -11.41
CA TYR A 122 -9.18 4.43 -11.90
C TYR A 122 -10.66 4.20 -12.22
N GLN A 123 -11.04 2.97 -12.61
CA GLN A 123 -12.42 2.61 -12.91
C GLN A 123 -13.27 2.42 -11.63
N HIS A 124 -12.73 1.75 -10.61
CA HIS A 124 -13.50 1.31 -9.44
C HIS A 124 -13.25 2.15 -8.18
N CYS A 125 -12.08 2.77 -8.04
CA CYS A 125 -11.74 3.58 -6.87
C CYS A 125 -12.09 5.05 -7.10
N ARG A 126 -13.31 5.42 -6.71
CA ARG A 126 -13.85 6.78 -6.80
C ARG A 126 -13.22 7.71 -5.74
N GLY A 127 -13.40 9.02 -5.95
CA GLY A 127 -12.89 10.05 -5.05
C GLY A 127 -11.56 10.67 -5.47
N LYS A 128 -11.15 11.70 -4.71
CA LYS A 128 -9.90 12.43 -4.92
C LYS A 128 -8.72 11.51 -4.66
N LYS A 129 -7.75 11.55 -5.57
CA LYS A 129 -6.55 10.70 -5.55
C LYS A 129 -5.35 11.49 -5.05
N LEU A 130 -4.50 10.83 -4.29
CA LEU A 130 -3.21 11.33 -3.87
C LEU A 130 -2.12 10.42 -4.44
N ASN A 131 -1.21 11.01 -5.22
CA ASN A 131 0.02 10.34 -5.59
C ASN A 131 1.01 10.41 -4.42
N VAL A 132 1.38 9.24 -3.93
CA VAL A 132 2.32 9.06 -2.81
C VAL A 132 3.71 8.59 -3.30
N PHE A 133 3.81 8.24 -4.58
CA PHE A 133 5.07 8.00 -5.26
C PHE A 133 5.65 9.32 -5.77
N MET A 134 6.97 9.49 -5.68
CA MET A 134 7.67 10.61 -6.28
C MET A 134 8.97 10.14 -6.92
N PRO A 135 9.35 10.70 -8.09
CA PRO A 135 10.71 10.57 -8.60
C PRO A 135 11.73 11.09 -7.57
N GLY A 136 12.91 10.47 -7.50
CA GLY A 136 13.99 10.87 -6.57
C GLY A 136 13.83 10.37 -5.13
N CYS A 137 12.80 9.59 -4.82
CA CYS A 137 12.70 8.92 -3.53
C CYS A 137 13.64 7.70 -3.43
N VAL A 138 14.12 7.42 -2.22
CA VAL A 138 14.84 6.17 -1.91
C VAL A 138 13.80 5.11 -1.58
N TYR A 139 13.69 4.12 -2.47
CA TYR A 139 12.82 2.97 -2.27
C TYR A 139 13.65 1.77 -1.86
N PRO A 140 13.30 1.07 -0.76
CA PRO A 140 14.00 -0.14 -0.37
C PRO A 140 13.78 -1.23 -1.44
N ASN A 141 14.87 -1.77 -1.99
CA ASN A 141 14.85 -2.97 -2.84
C ASN A 141 14.62 -4.23 -2.02
#